data_AF-A0A559RYF7-F1
#
_entry.id   AF-A0A559RYF7-F1
#
_cell.length_a   1.000
_cell.length_b   1.000
_cell.length_c   1.000
_cell.angle_alpha   90.00
_cell.angle_beta   90.00
_cell.angle_gamma   90.00
#
_symmetry.space_group_name_H-M   'P 1'
#
loop_
_entity.id
_entity.type
_entity.pdbx_description
1 polymer ?
#
loop_
_entity_poly.entity_id
_entity_poly.type
_entity_poly.pdbx_seq_one_letter_code
_entity_poly.pdbx_strand_id
1 'polypeptide(L)'
;MKKSNIILFFIFLITSLVYSQTNVAIKFKNGTEIHDLVNSDGFKITSLENKTTYNSDSISEVTVHHSKESYKFYFLNAKIDTRYKKDLKVIGTKVYSKGEIEIFAVHFYFIGDIKYLKPLKINYSKQEVYIRRKKDKFVYSIGCIDGIGCKNIKKRLKKFFYDCPKLIKGMRKNKIKDWEILKIVNLYYSLINE
;
A
#
# COMPACT_ATOMS: atom_id res chain seq x y z
N MET A 1 -52.98 -4.02 22.49
CA MET A 1 -51.53 -4.33 22.34
C MET A 1 -50.73 -3.03 22.34
N LYS A 2 -49.68 -2.98 23.16
CA LYS A 2 -48.97 -1.77 23.61
C LYS A 2 -48.28 -1.02 22.45
N LYS A 3 -48.76 0.20 22.13
CA LYS A 3 -48.08 1.17 21.23
C LYS A 3 -46.61 1.43 21.63
N SER A 4 -46.27 1.19 22.89
CA SER A 4 -44.91 1.33 23.44
C SER A 4 -43.87 0.35 22.85
N ASN A 5 -44.28 -0.81 22.33
CA ASN A 5 -43.34 -1.82 21.84
C ASN A 5 -42.84 -1.54 20.40
N ILE A 6 -43.57 -0.74 19.62
CA ILE A 6 -43.18 -0.40 18.23
C ILE A 6 -42.09 0.69 18.23
N ILE A 7 -42.15 1.63 19.16
CA ILE A 7 -41.16 2.71 19.30
C ILE A 7 -39.78 2.15 19.68
N LEU A 8 -39.73 1.18 20.61
CA LEU A 8 -38.47 0.53 20.99
C LEU A 8 -37.82 -0.22 19.81
N PHE A 9 -38.63 -0.86 18.95
CA PHE A 9 -38.13 -1.59 17.78
C PHE A 9 -37.55 -0.63 16.72
N PHE A 10 -38.16 0.54 16.54
CA PHE A 10 -37.64 1.60 15.66
C PHE A 10 -36.34 2.22 16.19
N ILE A 11 -36.22 2.44 17.51
CA ILE A 11 -34.98 2.96 18.11
C ILE A 11 -33.81 1.97 17.92
N PHE A 12 -34.07 0.66 18.05
CA PHE A 12 -33.05 -0.39 17.86
C PHE A 12 -32.59 -0.52 16.39
N LEU A 13 -33.50 -0.30 15.44
CA LEU A 13 -33.19 -0.27 13.99
C LEU A 13 -32.35 0.96 13.61
N ILE A 14 -32.60 2.12 14.23
CA ILE A 14 -31.82 3.33 13.94
C ILE A 14 -30.41 3.23 14.52
N THR A 15 -30.24 2.65 15.73
CA THR A 15 -28.91 2.49 16.34
C THR A 15 -28.02 1.48 15.60
N SER A 16 -28.60 0.47 14.94
CA SER A 16 -27.83 -0.50 14.16
C SER A 16 -27.37 0.04 12.79
N LEU A 17 -28.03 1.06 12.25
CA LEU A 17 -27.62 1.74 11.00
C LEU A 17 -26.44 2.71 11.20
N VAL A 18 -26.19 3.19 12.42
CA VAL A 18 -25.04 4.07 12.72
C VAL A 18 -23.69 3.32 12.65
N TYR A 19 -23.72 1.98 12.66
CA TYR A 19 -22.52 1.13 12.72
C TYR A 19 -21.78 0.88 11.39
N SER A 20 -22.10 1.61 10.31
CA SER A 20 -21.42 1.46 9.01
C SER A 20 -20.64 2.70 8.54
N GLN A 21 -20.38 3.66 9.43
CA GLN A 21 -19.49 4.77 9.10
C GLN A 21 -18.03 4.30 9.21
N THR A 22 -17.32 4.24 8.08
CA THR A 22 -15.92 3.83 8.03
C THR A 22 -15.05 4.90 8.68
N ASN A 23 -14.67 4.67 9.93
CA ASN A 23 -13.70 5.49 10.63
C ASN A 23 -12.30 5.25 10.04
N VAL A 24 -11.50 6.30 9.96
CA VAL A 24 -10.17 6.28 9.38
C VAL A 24 -9.19 6.91 10.35
N ALA A 25 -8.10 6.20 10.66
CA ALA A 25 -6.96 6.78 11.37
C ALA A 25 -5.97 7.34 10.34
N ILE A 26 -5.69 8.65 10.39
CA ILE A 26 -4.71 9.32 9.54
C ILE A 26 -3.49 9.65 10.38
N LYS A 27 -2.36 9.03 10.06
CA LYS A 27 -1.07 9.34 10.67
C LYS A 27 -0.26 10.25 9.76
N PHE A 28 0.20 11.35 10.32
CA PHE A 28 1.00 12.35 9.64
C PHE A 28 2.51 12.09 9.80
N LYS A 29 3.31 12.65 8.89
CA LYS A 29 4.78 12.48 8.87
C LYS A 29 5.48 13.10 10.08
N ASN A 30 4.85 14.06 10.75
CA ASN A 30 5.32 14.63 12.02
C ASN A 30 5.01 13.72 13.23
N GLY A 31 4.34 12.58 13.02
CA GLY A 31 3.99 11.62 14.07
C GLY A 31 2.61 11.82 14.69
N THR A 32 1.90 12.92 14.41
CA THR A 32 0.54 13.13 14.91
C THR A 32 -0.45 12.18 14.23
N GLU A 33 -1.51 11.80 14.93
CA GLU A 33 -2.56 10.92 14.41
C GLU A 33 -3.94 11.51 14.73
N ILE A 34 -4.87 11.41 13.78
CA ILE A 34 -6.27 11.76 13.98
C ILE A 34 -7.16 10.59 13.59
N HIS A 35 -8.31 10.46 14.24
CA HIS A 35 -9.34 9.48 13.92
C HIS A 35 -10.59 10.23 13.50
N ASP A 36 -11.05 10.02 12.27
CA ASP A 36 -12.22 10.73 11.77
C ASP A 36 -12.91 9.95 10.63
N LEU A 37 -14.14 10.36 10.36
CA LEU A 37 -14.81 10.12 9.10
C LEU A 37 -14.26 11.08 8.05
N VAL A 38 -13.96 10.55 6.88
CA VAL A 38 -13.31 11.33 5.83
C VAL A 38 -14.01 11.16 4.50
N ASN A 39 -13.91 12.19 3.68
CA ASN A 39 -14.04 12.06 2.23
C ASN A 39 -12.65 12.24 1.62
N SER A 40 -12.37 11.56 0.51
CA SER A 40 -11.15 11.82 -0.26
C SER A 40 -11.46 12.08 -1.72
N ASP A 41 -10.64 12.96 -2.30
CA ASP A 41 -10.56 13.20 -3.74
C ASP A 41 -9.10 13.04 -4.16
N GLY A 42 -8.82 11.88 -4.76
CA GLY A 42 -7.47 11.45 -5.12
C GLY A 42 -6.50 11.45 -3.94
N PHE A 43 -5.59 12.44 -3.92
CA PHE A 43 -4.52 12.57 -2.93
C PHE A 43 -4.80 13.62 -1.84
N LYS A 44 -6.06 14.06 -1.72
CA LYS A 44 -6.53 14.94 -0.66
C LYS A 44 -7.53 14.20 0.21
N ILE A 45 -7.43 14.35 1.52
CA ILE A 45 -8.36 13.77 2.49
C ILE A 45 -8.97 14.91 3.29
N THR A 46 -10.29 15.00 3.33
CA THR A 46 -11.04 16.02 4.05
C THR A 46 -11.72 15.38 5.26
N SER A 47 -11.39 15.88 6.45
CA SER A 47 -12.09 15.59 7.71
C SER A 47 -13.55 16.00 7.60
N LEU A 48 -14.48 15.11 7.99
CA LEU A 48 -15.89 15.46 8.04
C LEU A 48 -16.26 16.15 9.35
N GLU A 49 -15.53 15.90 10.43
CA GLU A 49 -15.73 16.56 11.72
C GLU A 49 -15.38 18.05 11.66
N ASN A 50 -14.17 18.40 11.22
CA ASN A 50 -13.65 19.78 11.29
C ASN A 50 -13.48 20.45 9.92
N LYS A 51 -13.82 19.76 8.82
CA LYS A 51 -13.72 20.25 7.42
C LYS A 51 -12.29 20.56 6.94
N THR A 52 -11.27 20.27 7.73
CA THR A 52 -9.87 20.47 7.34
C THR A 52 -9.49 19.48 6.24
N THR A 53 -8.81 19.98 5.21
CA THR A 53 -8.31 19.17 4.11
C THR A 53 -6.81 18.97 4.23
N TYR A 54 -6.39 17.71 4.23
CA TYR A 54 -5.02 17.27 4.34
C TYR A 54 -4.50 16.78 2.98
N ASN A 55 -3.31 17.22 2.59
CA ASN A 55 -2.62 16.70 1.41
C ASN A 55 -1.85 15.43 1.76
N SER A 56 -1.88 14.43 0.88
CA SER A 56 -1.01 13.24 0.93
C SER A 56 0.46 13.51 1.27
N ASP A 57 1.00 14.70 0.97
CA ASP A 57 2.37 15.09 1.33
C ASP A 57 2.63 15.16 2.83
N SER A 58 1.63 15.50 3.65
CA SER A 58 1.76 15.52 5.11
C SER A 58 1.43 14.17 5.75
N ILE A 59 0.83 13.24 5.00
CA ILE A 59 0.33 11.97 5.50
C ILE A 59 1.37 10.86 5.28
N SER A 60 1.61 10.04 6.30
CA SER A 60 2.46 8.85 6.18
C SER A 60 1.65 7.59 5.90
N GLU A 61 0.59 7.37 6.68
CA GLU A 61 -0.26 6.18 6.58
C GLU A 61 -1.69 6.50 6.92
N VAL A 62 -2.59 5.68 6.38
CA VAL A 62 -4.01 5.70 6.67
C VAL A 62 -4.47 4.30 7.02
N THR A 63 -5.16 4.15 8.14
CA THR A 63 -5.80 2.89 8.53
C THR A 63 -7.30 3.03 8.34
N VAL A 64 -7.88 2.18 7.48
CA VAL A 64 -9.31 2.17 7.17
C VAL A 64 -9.97 1.04 7.97
N HIS A 65 -10.95 1.39 8.80
CA HIS A 65 -11.65 0.44 9.66
C HIS A 65 -12.98 -0.01 9.04
N HIS A 66 -13.06 -1.26 8.61
CA HIS A 66 -14.27 -1.89 8.04
C HIS A 66 -14.84 -2.91 9.01
N SER A 67 -15.82 -2.53 9.84
CA SER A 67 -16.53 -3.40 10.79
C SER A 67 -15.62 -4.23 11.72
N LYS A 68 -15.10 -5.38 11.24
CA LYS A 68 -14.20 -6.31 11.96
C LYS A 68 -12.76 -6.28 11.48
N GLU A 69 -12.46 -5.58 10.39
CA GLU A 69 -11.16 -5.57 9.73
C GLU A 69 -10.59 -4.16 9.70
N SER A 70 -9.27 -4.07 9.73
CA SER A 70 -8.55 -2.80 9.63
C SER A 70 -7.43 -2.94 8.61
N TYR A 71 -7.37 -2.02 7.67
CA TYR A 71 -6.43 -2.08 6.56
C TYR A 71 -5.54 -0.86 6.56
N LYS A 72 -4.23 -1.09 6.63
CA LYS A 72 -3.23 -0.04 6.64
C LYS A 72 -2.67 0.21 5.24
N PHE A 73 -2.80 1.46 4.80
CA PHE A 73 -2.30 1.96 3.53
C PHE A 73 -1.24 3.03 3.77
N TYR A 74 -0.28 3.10 2.86
CA TYR A 74 0.85 4.01 2.91
C TYR A 74 0.80 4.94 1.71
N PHE A 75 0.99 6.25 1.94
CA PHE A 75 1.25 7.21 0.87
C PHE A 75 2.74 7.17 0.54
N LEU A 76 3.05 6.82 -0.71
CA LEU A 76 4.40 6.50 -1.15
C LEU A 76 4.79 7.39 -2.33
N ASN A 77 6.05 7.81 -2.34
CA ASN A 77 6.68 8.39 -3.52
C ASN A 77 7.28 7.23 -4.34
N ALA A 78 6.81 7.05 -5.56
CA ALA A 78 7.16 5.95 -6.44
C ALA A 78 7.97 6.42 -7.66
N LYS A 79 8.86 5.54 -8.12
CA LYS A 79 9.56 5.66 -9.40
C LYS A 79 9.44 4.36 -10.19
N ILE A 80 9.21 4.47 -11.49
CA ILE A 80 9.25 3.30 -12.39
C ILE A 80 10.67 2.71 -12.43
N ASP A 81 11.68 3.58 -12.45
CA ASP A 81 13.11 3.26 -12.40
C ASP A 81 13.84 4.40 -11.66
N THR A 82 14.94 4.08 -10.99
CA THR A 82 15.93 5.02 -10.40
C THR A 82 16.26 6.23 -11.28
N ARG A 83 16.30 6.08 -12.61
CA ARG A 83 16.63 7.17 -13.56
C ARG A 83 15.43 7.98 -14.04
N TYR A 84 14.22 7.54 -13.72
CA TYR A 84 13.01 8.25 -14.14
C TYR A 84 12.91 9.56 -13.33
N LYS A 85 12.83 10.69 -14.03
CA LYS A 85 12.87 12.03 -13.41
C LYS A 85 11.57 12.40 -12.69
N LYS A 86 10.44 11.84 -13.13
CA LYS A 86 9.13 12.18 -12.58
C LYS A 86 8.80 11.26 -11.41
N ASP A 87 8.57 11.87 -10.26
CA ASP A 87 8.06 11.18 -9.08
C ASP A 87 6.56 10.92 -9.27
N LEU A 88 6.10 9.74 -8.89
CA LEU A 88 4.69 9.37 -8.88
C LEU A 88 4.23 9.29 -7.43
N LYS A 89 3.08 9.87 -7.10
CA LYS A 89 2.44 9.58 -5.82
C LYS A 89 1.54 8.37 -5.97
N VAL A 90 1.61 7.47 -5.00
CA VAL A 90 0.80 6.26 -5.00
C VAL A 90 0.36 5.93 -3.59
N ILE A 91 -0.74 5.18 -3.48
CA ILE A 91 -1.19 4.57 -2.23
C ILE A 91 -1.03 3.06 -2.33
N GLY A 92 -0.48 2.43 -1.31
CA GLY A 92 -0.20 1.00 -1.34
C GLY A 92 -0.31 0.32 0.02
N THR A 93 -0.53 -0.98 0.00
CA THR A 93 -0.48 -1.84 1.19
C THR A 93 0.92 -2.43 1.29
N LYS A 94 1.50 -2.46 2.50
CA LYS A 94 2.75 -3.21 2.74
C LYS A 94 2.43 -4.69 2.79
N VAL A 95 3.08 -5.47 1.93
CA VAL A 95 2.75 -6.89 1.74
C VAL A 95 3.85 -7.83 2.18
N TYR A 96 5.06 -7.30 2.35
CA TYR A 96 6.21 -8.02 2.86
C TYR A 96 7.21 -7.06 3.47
N SER A 97 7.87 -7.48 4.54
CA SER A 97 9.00 -6.76 5.13
C SER A 97 9.98 -7.76 5.71
N LYS A 98 11.26 -7.65 5.33
CA LYS A 98 12.35 -8.46 5.87
C LYS A 98 13.62 -7.63 5.88
N GLY A 99 14.29 -7.55 7.03
CA GLY A 99 15.47 -6.72 7.23
C GLY A 99 15.22 -5.27 6.78
N GLU A 100 16.06 -4.77 5.89
CA GLU A 100 15.95 -3.42 5.30
C GLU A 100 14.99 -3.35 4.11
N ILE A 101 14.41 -4.45 3.63
CA ILE A 101 13.58 -4.46 2.41
C ILE A 101 12.08 -4.48 2.77
N GLU A 102 11.33 -3.64 2.09
CA GLU A 102 9.87 -3.59 2.13
C GLU A 102 9.29 -3.71 0.73
N ILE A 103 8.15 -4.40 0.63
CA ILE A 103 7.41 -4.58 -0.61
C ILE A 103 5.98 -4.08 -0.41
N PHE A 104 5.48 -3.37 -1.42
CA PHE A 104 4.16 -2.77 -1.46
C PHE A 104 3.39 -3.24 -2.68
N ALA A 105 2.12 -3.60 -2.48
CA ALA A 105 1.14 -3.69 -3.57
C ALA A 105 0.45 -2.34 -3.70
N VAL A 106 0.48 -1.77 -4.89
CA VAL A 106 0.14 -0.35 -5.11
C VAL A 106 -1.15 -0.22 -5.93
N HIS A 107 -2.02 0.69 -5.50
CA HIS A 107 -3.21 1.09 -6.23
C HIS A 107 -2.86 2.24 -7.18
N PHE A 108 -2.59 1.93 -8.45
CA PHE A 108 -2.45 2.94 -9.49
C PHE A 108 -3.84 3.49 -9.84
N TYR A 109 -3.95 4.81 -9.97
CA TYR A 109 -5.21 5.51 -10.27
C TYR A 109 -6.24 5.43 -9.16
N PHE A 110 -5.81 5.61 -7.91
CA PHE A 110 -6.76 5.89 -6.85
C PHE A 110 -7.42 7.27 -7.08
N ILE A 111 -8.57 7.25 -7.76
CA ILE A 111 -9.51 8.39 -7.93
C ILE A 111 -10.71 8.19 -6.98
N GLY A 112 -10.63 7.20 -6.09
CA GLY A 112 -11.74 6.78 -5.23
C GLY A 112 -11.77 7.46 -3.87
N ASP A 113 -12.76 7.08 -3.07
CA ASP A 113 -12.86 7.47 -1.67
C ASP A 113 -12.10 6.47 -0.78
N ILE A 114 -11.20 6.97 0.07
CA ILE A 114 -10.25 6.18 0.85
C ILE A 114 -10.95 5.22 1.80
N LYS A 115 -12.17 5.58 2.21
CA LYS A 115 -13.03 4.74 3.04
C LYS A 115 -13.44 3.42 2.36
N TYR A 116 -13.36 3.32 1.04
CA TYR A 116 -13.65 2.08 0.30
C TYR A 116 -12.39 1.30 -0.08
N LEU A 117 -11.20 1.77 0.30
CA LEU A 117 -9.98 1.01 0.05
C LEU A 117 -10.02 -0.33 0.77
N LYS A 118 -9.63 -1.35 0.02
CA LYS A 118 -9.36 -2.70 0.49
C LYS A 118 -8.01 -3.14 -0.07
N PRO A 119 -7.23 -3.96 0.65
CA PRO A 119 -5.97 -4.47 0.15
C PRO A 119 -6.15 -5.21 -1.17
N LEU A 120 -5.22 -5.00 -2.11
CA LEU A 120 -5.16 -5.81 -3.32
C LEU A 120 -4.83 -7.26 -2.96
N LYS A 121 -5.63 -8.22 -3.46
CA LYS A 121 -5.22 -9.63 -3.48
C LYS A 121 -4.01 -9.75 -4.39
N ILE A 122 -2.85 -10.06 -3.81
CA ILE A 122 -1.58 -9.96 -4.54
C ILE A 122 -1.42 -11.14 -5.48
N ASN A 123 -1.20 -10.84 -6.75
CA ASN A 123 -0.62 -11.78 -7.69
C ASN A 123 0.69 -11.20 -8.23
N TYR A 124 1.82 -11.61 -7.63
CA TYR A 124 3.16 -11.12 -7.99
C TYR A 124 3.53 -11.30 -9.47
N SER A 125 2.84 -12.19 -10.19
CA SER A 125 3.05 -12.41 -11.62
C SER A 125 2.23 -11.50 -12.54
N LYS A 126 1.22 -10.79 -12.02
CA LYS A 126 0.25 -10.02 -12.81
C LYS A 126 -0.05 -8.62 -12.27
N GLN A 127 0.69 -8.14 -11.27
CA GLN A 127 0.38 -6.88 -10.59
C GLN A 127 1.61 -6.01 -10.38
N GLU A 128 1.33 -4.72 -10.23
CA GLU A 128 2.29 -3.70 -9.85
C GLU A 128 2.73 -3.87 -8.40
N VAL A 129 3.96 -4.36 -8.25
CA VAL A 129 4.64 -4.51 -6.98
C VAL A 129 5.81 -3.54 -6.93
N TYR A 130 5.92 -2.82 -5.83
CA TYR A 130 6.98 -1.85 -5.59
C TYR A 130 7.84 -2.29 -4.43
N ILE A 131 9.14 -2.05 -4.52
CA ILE A 131 10.13 -2.41 -3.50
C ILE A 131 10.89 -1.17 -3.04
N ARG A 132 11.29 -1.18 -1.77
CA ARG A 132 12.03 -0.09 -1.16
C ARG A 132 12.98 -0.63 -0.10
N ARG A 133 14.14 0.03 0.09
CA ARG A 133 14.90 -0.12 1.33
C ARG A 133 14.32 0.83 2.38
N LYS A 134 14.16 0.43 3.64
CA LYS A 134 13.46 1.20 4.69
C LYS A 134 13.89 2.66 4.81
N LYS A 135 15.18 2.94 4.57
CA LYS A 135 15.77 4.29 4.63
C LYS A 135 15.60 5.10 3.33
N ASP A 136 15.20 4.48 2.23
CA ASP A 136 15.03 5.15 0.95
C ASP A 136 13.73 5.97 0.95
N LYS A 137 13.80 7.14 0.31
CA LYS A 137 12.63 8.00 0.11
C LYS A 137 11.60 7.39 -0.86
N PHE A 138 12.07 6.61 -1.83
CA PHE A 138 11.26 6.16 -2.96
C PHE A 138 11.02 4.65 -2.92
N VAL A 139 9.84 4.25 -3.40
CA VAL A 139 9.55 2.88 -3.80
C VAL A 139 9.78 2.72 -5.30
N TYR A 140 10.30 1.59 -5.74
CA TYR A 140 10.66 1.32 -7.13
C TYR A 140 9.83 0.18 -7.69
N SER A 141 9.30 0.36 -8.90
CA SER A 141 8.51 -0.68 -9.56
C SER A 141 9.38 -1.90 -9.86
N ILE A 142 8.98 -3.07 -9.40
CA ILE A 142 9.60 -4.37 -9.72
C ILE A 142 8.57 -5.43 -10.15
N GLY A 143 7.31 -5.05 -10.31
CA GLY A 143 6.25 -5.91 -10.84
C GLY A 143 6.27 -6.03 -12.37
N CYS A 144 5.55 -7.02 -12.87
CA CYS A 144 5.30 -7.29 -14.29
C CYS A 144 3.83 -6.95 -14.58
N ILE A 145 3.61 -5.90 -15.38
CA ILE A 145 2.31 -5.24 -15.60
C ILE A 145 1.73 -5.69 -16.95
N ASP A 146 2.59 -5.59 -17.96
CA ASP A 146 2.31 -5.78 -19.37
C ASP A 146 3.58 -6.30 -20.07
N GLY A 147 3.48 -6.71 -21.33
CA GLY A 147 4.62 -7.28 -22.07
C GLY A 147 5.89 -6.41 -22.05
N ILE A 148 5.76 -5.07 -22.03
CA ILE A 148 6.89 -4.13 -21.98
C ILE A 148 7.47 -3.99 -20.56
N GLY A 149 6.63 -3.89 -19.54
CA GLY A 149 7.03 -3.84 -18.14
C GLY A 149 7.75 -5.11 -17.71
N CYS A 150 7.30 -6.26 -18.21
CA CYS A 150 7.93 -7.56 -17.97
C CYS A 150 9.30 -7.68 -18.67
N LYS A 151 9.51 -7.08 -19.86
CA LYS A 151 10.83 -7.06 -20.49
C LYS A 151 11.90 -6.36 -19.64
N ASN A 152 11.50 -5.36 -18.84
CA ASN A 152 12.42 -4.54 -18.06
C ASN A 152 12.57 -4.96 -16.59
N ILE A 153 11.86 -5.99 -16.12
CA ILE A 153 11.93 -6.43 -14.71
C ILE A 153 13.36 -6.80 -14.29
N LYS A 154 14.07 -7.58 -15.10
CA LYS A 154 15.45 -8.01 -14.85
C LYS A 154 16.42 -6.84 -14.68
N LYS A 155 16.23 -5.78 -15.49
CA LYS A 155 17.03 -4.56 -15.40
C LYS A 155 16.75 -3.80 -14.10
N ARG A 156 15.49 -3.73 -13.69
CA ARG A 156 15.06 -3.08 -12.44
C ARG A 156 15.56 -3.85 -11.22
N LEU A 157 15.46 -5.18 -11.24
CA LEU A 157 16.02 -6.06 -10.20
C LEU A 157 17.54 -5.89 -10.07
N LYS A 158 18.29 -5.97 -11.19
CA LYS A 158 19.75 -5.77 -11.18
C LYS A 158 20.15 -4.42 -10.60
N LYS A 159 19.34 -3.38 -10.82
CA LYS A 159 19.59 -2.04 -10.28
C LYS A 159 19.27 -1.92 -8.80
N PHE A 160 18.14 -2.49 -8.35
CA PHE A 160 17.75 -2.42 -6.94
C PHE A 160 18.73 -3.21 -6.05
N PHE A 161 19.16 -4.37 -6.54
CA PHE A 161 20.14 -5.25 -5.90
C PHE A 161 21.55 -5.08 -6.46
N TYR A 162 21.95 -3.84 -6.77
CA TYR A 162 23.27 -3.55 -7.35
C TYR A 162 24.43 -3.95 -6.41
N ASP A 163 24.16 -3.96 -5.11
CA ASP A 163 25.04 -4.32 -4.01
C ASP A 163 25.28 -5.83 -3.88
N CYS A 164 24.51 -6.68 -4.58
CA CYS A 164 24.71 -8.12 -4.59
C CYS A 164 24.80 -8.68 -6.02
N PRO A 165 25.95 -8.53 -6.72
CA PRO A 165 26.13 -9.06 -8.08
C PRO A 165 25.94 -10.57 -8.20
N LYS A 166 26.18 -11.33 -7.11
CA LYS A 166 25.97 -12.78 -7.03
C LYS A 166 24.49 -13.16 -7.14
N LEU A 167 23.56 -12.27 -6.78
CA LEU A 167 22.11 -12.54 -6.79
C LEU A 167 21.62 -12.99 -8.17
N ILE A 168 22.02 -12.31 -9.24
CA ILE A 168 21.58 -12.65 -10.61
C ILE A 168 22.09 -14.03 -11.03
N LYS A 169 23.30 -14.42 -10.61
CA LYS A 169 23.83 -15.76 -10.85
C LYS A 169 23.06 -16.80 -10.03
N GLY A 170 22.80 -16.50 -8.75
CA GLY A 170 22.02 -17.35 -7.85
C GLY A 170 20.58 -17.58 -8.34
N MET A 171 19.91 -16.56 -8.87
CA MET A 171 18.57 -16.69 -9.46
C MET A 171 18.57 -17.71 -10.61
N ARG A 172 19.55 -17.65 -11.51
CA ARG A 172 19.68 -18.61 -12.62
C ARG A 172 19.95 -20.03 -12.10
N LYS A 173 20.89 -20.19 -11.16
CA LYS A 173 21.23 -21.49 -10.57
C LYS A 173 20.01 -22.14 -9.89
N ASN A 174 19.24 -21.35 -9.16
CA ASN A 174 18.06 -21.80 -8.42
C ASN A 174 16.76 -21.79 -9.24
N LYS A 175 16.84 -21.53 -10.56
CA LYS A 175 15.68 -21.45 -11.47
C LYS A 175 14.58 -20.49 -10.98
N ILE A 176 14.96 -19.42 -10.27
CA ILE A 176 14.02 -18.40 -9.77
C ILE A 176 13.67 -17.46 -10.93
N LYS A 177 12.37 -17.34 -11.20
CA LYS A 177 11.85 -16.45 -12.25
C LYS A 177 11.81 -15.01 -11.75
N ASP A 178 11.94 -14.06 -12.67
CA ASP A 178 12.08 -12.65 -12.30
C ASP A 178 10.86 -12.07 -11.57
N TRP A 179 9.67 -12.66 -11.72
CA TRP A 179 8.45 -12.26 -11.02
C TRP A 179 8.27 -12.92 -9.64
N GLU A 180 9.15 -13.85 -9.24
CA GLU A 180 9.11 -14.50 -7.94
C GLU A 180 9.80 -13.64 -6.87
N ILE A 181 9.30 -12.41 -6.70
CA ILE A 181 9.94 -11.34 -5.91
C ILE A 181 10.32 -11.79 -4.50
N LEU A 182 9.44 -12.53 -3.82
CA LEU A 182 9.71 -13.01 -2.47
C LEU A 182 10.88 -14.00 -2.42
N LYS A 183 11.01 -14.88 -3.43
CA LYS A 183 12.15 -15.80 -3.55
C LYS A 183 13.44 -15.04 -3.83
N ILE A 184 13.37 -14.00 -4.66
CA ILE A 184 14.52 -13.14 -4.96
C ILE A 184 15.02 -12.43 -3.68
N VAL A 185 14.11 -11.84 -2.89
CA VAL A 185 14.49 -11.19 -1.63
C VAL A 185 15.05 -12.18 -0.62
N ASN A 186 14.47 -13.38 -0.52
CA ASN A 186 15.01 -14.42 0.36
C ASN A 186 16.42 -14.86 -0.05
N LEU A 187 16.66 -15.04 -1.35
CA LEU A 187 17.98 -15.38 -1.88
C LEU A 187 18.99 -14.23 -1.68
N TYR A 188 18.57 -12.97 -1.84
CA TYR A 188 19.43 -11.83 -1.53
C TYR A 188 19.94 -11.91 -0.08
N TYR A 189 19.05 -12.15 0.88
CA TYR A 189 19.44 -12.28 2.29
C TYR A 189 20.32 -13.49 2.58
N SER A 190 20.13 -14.63 1.91
CA SER A 190 21.04 -15.76 2.11
C SER A 190 22.45 -15.44 1.59
N LEU A 191 22.57 -14.71 0.48
CA LEU A 191 23.86 -14.41 -0.16
C LEU A 191 24.67 -13.29 0.51
N ILE A 192 24.02 -12.40 1.27
CA ILE A 192 24.73 -11.31 1.98
C ILE A 192 25.10 -11.68 3.43
N ASN A 193 24.54 -12.76 3.94
CA ASN A 193 24.84 -13.29 5.27
C ASN A 193 25.88 -14.43 5.22
N GLU A 194 26.32 -14.80 4.00
CA GLU A 194 27.49 -15.66 3.72
C GLU A 194 28.75 -14.81 3.56
#